data_AF-A0A343UMA6-F1
#
_entry.id   AF-A0A343UMA6-F1
#
_cell.length_a   1.000
_cell.length_b   1.000
_cell.length_c   1.000
_cell.angle_alpha   90.00
_cell.angle_beta   90.00
_cell.angle_gamma   90.00
#
_symmetry.space_group_name_H-M   'P 1'
#
loop_
_entity.id
_entity.type
_entity.pdbx_description
1 polymer ?
#
loop_
_entity_poly.entity_id
_entity_poly.type
_entity_poly.pdbx_seq_one_letter_code
_entity_poly.pdbx_strand_id
1 'polypeptide(L)'
;MLCITSLIMIFMTFLSFLLIITKHPMSMGGVLLFQTVLMTMNSGFFHQSFWYSYIIFLVMIGGMLILFVYMTSVASNEKFKFSLKSVMIIPLSILLVFFFKETFSYSFFWNKSEMMDLLNQNNQMISMSKFFNEPFMMIMIMMMIYLLITLIAVVKITNINYGALRQKF
;
A
#
# COMPACT_ATOMS: atom_id res chain seq x y z
N MET A 1 -6.55 12.10 -17.21
CA MET A 1 -6.70 11.66 -15.81
C MET A 1 -7.28 10.25 -15.74
N LEU A 2 -8.53 10.02 -16.17
CA LEU A 2 -9.14 8.68 -16.16
C LEU A 2 -8.38 7.61 -16.96
N CYS A 3 -7.86 7.96 -18.13
CA CYS A 3 -7.05 7.02 -18.92
C CYS A 3 -5.75 6.66 -18.17
N ILE A 4 -5.10 7.64 -17.53
CA ILE A 4 -3.88 7.43 -16.74
C ILE A 4 -4.17 6.58 -15.50
N THR A 5 -5.24 6.85 -14.75
CA THR A 5 -5.63 6.02 -13.60
C THR A 5 -6.00 4.61 -14.03
N SER A 6 -6.69 4.44 -15.17
CA SER A 6 -6.99 3.12 -15.72
C SER A 6 -5.72 2.35 -16.08
N LEU A 7 -4.72 3.00 -16.68
CA LEU A 7 -3.41 2.40 -16.99
C LEU A 7 -2.65 2.00 -15.73
N ILE A 8 -2.66 2.83 -14.69
CA ILE A 8 -2.06 2.52 -13.40
C ILE A 8 -2.74 1.27 -12.79
N MET A 9 -4.07 1.17 -12.85
CA MET A 9 -4.79 0.00 -12.36
C MET A 9 -4.41 -1.29 -13.12
N ILE A 10 -4.12 -1.23 -14.42
CA ILE A 10 -3.57 -2.38 -15.17
C ILE A 10 -2.28 -2.86 -14.52
N PHE A 11 -1.36 -1.92 -14.34
CA PHE A 11 -0.02 -2.24 -13.85
C PHE A 11 -0.07 -2.80 -12.42
N MET A 12 -1.03 -2.32 -11.63
CA MET A 12 -1.28 -2.79 -10.27
C MET A 12 -1.82 -4.20 -10.23
N THR A 13 -2.79 -4.53 -11.07
CA THR A 13 -3.31 -5.90 -11.15
C THR A 13 -2.23 -6.86 -11.62
N PHE A 14 -1.40 -6.47 -12.59
CA PHE A 14 -0.25 -7.26 -13.02
C PHE A 14 0.74 -7.53 -11.87
N LEU A 15 1.14 -6.50 -11.12
CA LEU A 15 2.04 -6.65 -9.97
C LEU A 15 1.44 -7.54 -8.88
N SER A 16 0.13 -7.45 -8.64
CA SER A 16 -0.55 -8.27 -7.64
C SER A 16 -0.54 -9.77 -8.00
N PHE A 17 -0.71 -10.12 -9.28
CA PHE A 17 -0.54 -11.50 -9.71
C PHE A 17 0.92 -11.95 -9.64
N LEU A 18 1.86 -11.05 -9.92
CA LEU A 18 3.29 -11.36 -9.83
C LEU A 18 3.70 -11.68 -8.38
N LEU A 19 3.12 -11.01 -7.38
CA LEU A 19 3.34 -11.33 -5.95
C LEU A 19 2.99 -12.76 -5.58
N ILE A 20 1.89 -13.30 -6.11
CA ILE A 20 1.43 -14.66 -5.80
C ILE A 20 2.47 -15.72 -6.25
N ILE A 21 3.27 -15.39 -7.27
CA ILE A 21 4.24 -16.33 -7.86
C ILE A 21 5.62 -16.20 -7.22
N THR A 22 5.99 -14.98 -6.81
CA THR A 22 7.33 -14.72 -6.27
C THR A 22 7.48 -15.38 -4.91
N LYS A 23 8.37 -16.37 -4.81
CA LYS A 23 8.68 -17.06 -3.56
C LYS A 23 9.81 -16.41 -2.77
N HIS A 24 10.72 -15.71 -3.44
CA HIS A 24 11.89 -15.16 -2.78
C HIS A 24 11.51 -13.86 -2.04
N PRO A 25 11.82 -13.73 -0.73
CA PRO A 25 11.39 -12.60 0.09
C PRO A 25 11.86 -11.25 -0.46
N MET A 26 13.10 -11.20 -0.97
CA MET A 26 13.64 -10.00 -1.65
C MET A 26 12.81 -9.56 -2.87
N SER A 27 12.42 -10.49 -3.76
CA SER A 27 11.56 -10.13 -4.89
C SER A 27 10.16 -9.74 -4.45
N MET A 28 9.63 -10.41 -3.44
CA MET A 28 8.31 -10.06 -2.90
C MET A 28 8.32 -8.62 -2.35
N GLY A 29 9.37 -8.24 -1.62
CA GLY A 29 9.57 -6.87 -1.16
C GLY A 29 9.69 -5.86 -2.31
N GLY A 30 10.48 -6.17 -3.34
CA GLY A 30 10.62 -5.29 -4.51
C GLY A 30 9.30 -5.08 -5.27
N VAL A 31 8.52 -6.14 -5.47
CA VAL A 31 7.23 -6.07 -6.18
C VAL A 31 6.21 -5.29 -5.37
N LEU A 32 6.17 -5.50 -4.06
CA LEU A 32 5.34 -4.70 -3.15
C LEU A 32 5.75 -3.21 -3.20
N LEU A 33 7.03 -2.87 -3.31
CA LEU A 33 7.48 -1.47 -3.35
C LEU A 33 6.93 -0.78 -4.59
N PHE A 34 7.09 -1.40 -5.77
CA PHE A 34 6.51 -0.87 -7.00
C PHE A 34 4.99 -0.74 -6.93
N GLN A 35 4.31 -1.71 -6.31
CA GLN A 35 2.87 -1.63 -6.11
C GLN A 35 2.49 -0.46 -5.20
N THR A 36 3.20 -0.21 -4.09
CA THR A 36 2.90 0.91 -3.18
C THR A 36 3.08 2.27 -3.85
N VAL A 37 4.13 2.46 -4.67
CA VAL A 37 4.34 3.70 -5.43
C VAL A 37 3.16 3.97 -6.35
N LEU A 38 2.75 2.96 -7.14
CA LEU A 38 1.60 3.08 -8.03
C LEU A 38 0.28 3.32 -7.27
N MET A 39 0.12 2.78 -6.06
CA MET A 39 -1.07 3.00 -5.24
C MET A 39 -1.18 4.44 -4.80
N THR A 40 -0.06 5.00 -4.31
CA THR A 40 -0.02 6.38 -3.83
C THR A 40 -0.29 7.37 -4.95
N MET A 41 0.27 7.11 -6.15
CA MET A 41 -0.04 7.89 -7.35
C MET A 41 -1.54 7.83 -7.71
N ASN A 42 -2.15 6.65 -7.68
CA ASN A 42 -3.58 6.51 -7.99
C ASN A 42 -4.46 7.24 -6.96
N SER A 43 -4.17 7.10 -5.66
CA SER A 43 -4.89 7.79 -4.59
C SER A 43 -4.78 9.31 -4.68
N GLY A 44 -3.64 9.83 -5.15
CA GLY A 44 -3.45 11.26 -5.40
C GLY A 44 -4.33 11.80 -6.52
N PHE A 45 -4.70 10.97 -7.51
CA PHE A 45 -5.67 11.38 -8.54
C PHE A 45 -7.12 11.37 -8.00
N PHE A 46 -7.48 10.50 -7.06
CA PHE A 46 -8.86 10.47 -6.55
C PHE A 46 -9.18 11.57 -5.54
N HIS A 47 -8.18 12.08 -4.82
CA HIS A 47 -8.39 13.06 -3.77
C HIS A 47 -8.05 14.49 -4.18
N GLN A 48 -8.78 15.44 -3.60
CA GLN A 48 -8.58 16.87 -3.82
C GLN A 48 -7.19 17.38 -3.35
N SER A 49 -6.56 16.66 -2.42
CA SER A 49 -5.26 17.02 -1.85
C SER A 49 -4.33 15.82 -1.77
N PHE A 50 -3.04 16.06 -2.01
CA PHE A 50 -2.00 15.02 -1.99
C PHE A 50 -1.56 14.60 -0.58
N TRP A 51 -2.09 15.22 0.49
CA TRP A 51 -1.72 14.91 1.87
C TRP A 51 -1.98 13.44 2.23
N TYR A 52 -3.14 12.90 1.84
CA TYR A 52 -3.47 11.49 2.10
C TYR A 52 -2.56 10.53 1.33
N SER A 53 -2.31 10.80 0.04
CA SER A 53 -1.38 9.99 -0.78
C SER A 53 0.05 10.02 -0.22
N TYR A 54 0.47 11.16 0.34
CA TYR A 54 1.78 11.31 0.97
C TYR A 54 1.92 10.52 2.26
N ILE A 55 0.91 10.56 3.14
CA ILE A 55 0.91 9.77 4.39
C ILE A 55 0.97 8.26 4.07
N ILE A 56 0.18 7.80 3.10
CA ILE A 56 0.19 6.39 2.66
C ILE A 56 1.58 5.99 2.13
N PHE A 57 2.23 6.87 1.35
CA PHE A 57 3.57 6.62 0.82
C PHE A 57 4.60 6.43 1.93
N LEU A 58 4.64 7.34 2.90
CA LEU A 58 5.61 7.28 4.00
C LEU A 58 5.44 6.04 4.87
N VAL A 59 4.21 5.76 5.30
CA VAL A 59 3.94 4.65 6.22
C VAL A 59 4.24 3.30 5.55
N MET A 60 3.84 3.12 4.29
CA MET A 60 4.06 1.87 3.57
C MET A 60 5.54 1.63 3.27
N ILE A 61 6.27 2.63 2.78
CA ILE A 61 7.71 2.48 2.49
C ILE A 61 8.51 2.26 3.77
N GLY A 62 8.18 2.97 4.85
CA GLY A 62 8.84 2.80 6.15
C GLY A 62 8.73 1.37 6.68
N GLY A 63 7.52 0.79 6.67
CA GLY A 63 7.32 -0.60 7.11
C GLY A 63 8.02 -1.63 6.22
N MET A 64 8.06 -1.37 4.92
CA MET A 64 8.69 -2.26 3.96
C MET A 64 10.22 -2.29 4.04
N LEU A 65 10.87 -1.15 4.33
CA LEU A 65 12.31 -1.10 4.53
C LEU A 65 12.75 -1.91 5.76
N ILE A 66 11.94 -1.92 6.83
CA ILE A 66 12.23 -2.73 8.02
C ILE A 66 12.17 -4.23 7.69
N LEU A 67 11.12 -4.66 6.96
CA LEU A 67 10.99 -6.05 6.50
C LEU A 67 12.16 -6.46 5.58
N PHE A 68 12.64 -5.55 4.74
CA PHE A 68 13.78 -5.78 3.86
C PHE A 68 15.08 -6.04 4.65
N VAL A 69 15.36 -5.20 5.64
CA VAL A 69 16.55 -5.37 6.51
C VAL A 69 16.46 -6.69 7.28
N TYR A 70 15.28 -7.03 7.81
CA TYR A 70 15.08 -8.30 8.51
C TYR A 70 15.35 -9.50 7.60
N MET A 71 14.74 -9.55 6.41
CA MET A 71 14.89 -10.67 5.49
C MET A 71 16.32 -10.85 4.96
N THR A 72 17.04 -9.76 4.68
CA THR A 72 18.46 -9.81 4.26
C THR A 72 19.38 -10.24 5.40
N SER A 73 19.00 -10.00 6.67
CA SER A 73 19.76 -10.47 7.84
C SER A 73 19.55 -11.95 8.16
N VAL A 74 18.42 -12.54 7.75
CA VAL A 74 18.01 -13.91 8.09
C VAL A 74 18.28 -14.92 6.97
N ALA A 75 18.16 -14.52 5.69
CA ALA A 75 18.34 -15.42 4.56
C ALA A 75 19.75 -15.32 3.94
N SER A 76 20.33 -16.46 3.56
CA SER A 76 21.47 -16.48 2.63
C SER A 76 21.03 -15.94 1.27
N ASN A 77 21.90 -15.21 0.57
CA ASN A 77 21.65 -14.69 -0.79
C ASN A 77 21.50 -15.84 -1.81
N GLU A 78 20.37 -16.53 -1.81
CA GLU A 78 20.06 -17.54 -2.80
C GLU A 78 19.91 -16.91 -4.19
N LYS A 79 20.44 -17.57 -5.21
CA LYS A 79 20.40 -17.06 -6.58
C LYS A 79 18.95 -16.97 -7.06
N PHE A 80 18.61 -15.83 -7.65
CA PHE A 80 17.28 -15.56 -8.16
C PHE A 80 16.91 -16.51 -9.30
N LYS A 81 15.82 -17.29 -9.14
CA LYS A 81 15.26 -18.14 -10.19
C LYS A 81 13.97 -17.53 -10.74
N PHE A 82 14.04 -16.86 -11.89
CA PHE A 82 12.85 -16.44 -12.63
C PHE A 82 12.12 -17.66 -13.19
N SER A 83 10.81 -17.75 -12.96
CA SER A 83 9.98 -18.79 -13.56
C SER A 83 9.24 -18.25 -14.79
N LEU A 84 9.27 -18.99 -15.91
CA LEU A 84 8.52 -18.66 -17.14
C LEU A 84 6.99 -18.59 -16.90
N LYS A 85 6.50 -19.20 -15.82
CA LYS A 85 5.10 -19.10 -15.36
C LYS A 85 4.66 -17.65 -15.10
N SER A 86 5.58 -16.76 -14.72
CA SER A 86 5.30 -15.34 -14.52
C SER A 86 4.94 -14.60 -15.81
N VAL A 87 5.47 -15.04 -16.96
CA VAL A 87 5.22 -14.41 -18.26
C VAL A 87 3.82 -14.74 -18.79
N MET A 88 3.25 -15.89 -18.44
CA MET A 88 1.92 -16.32 -18.90
C MET A 88 0.75 -15.53 -18.29
N ILE A 89 1.01 -14.69 -17.28
CA ILE A 89 -0.03 -13.92 -16.57
C ILE A 89 -0.27 -12.54 -17.18
N ILE A 90 0.68 -12.07 -17.99
CA ILE A 90 0.57 -10.81 -18.75
C ILE A 90 -0.74 -10.75 -19.56
N PRO A 91 -1.10 -11.75 -20.40
CA PRO A 91 -2.34 -11.70 -21.17
C PRO A 91 -3.61 -11.71 -20.30
N LEU A 92 -3.60 -12.39 -19.14
CA LEU A 92 -4.75 -12.44 -18.24
C LEU A 92 -5.03 -11.07 -17.60
N SER A 93 -3.96 -10.36 -17.22
CA SER A 93 -4.08 -9.01 -16.65
C SER A 93 -4.62 -8.00 -17.67
N ILE A 94 -4.27 -8.16 -18.95
CA ILE A 94 -4.74 -7.28 -20.03
C ILE A 94 -6.23 -7.51 -20.33
N LEU A 95 -6.69 -8.77 -20.32
CA LEU A 95 -8.10 -9.11 -20.56
C LEU A 95 -9.03 -8.52 -19.50
N LEU A 96 -8.66 -8.60 -18.22
CA LEU A 96 -9.45 -8.03 -17.12
C LEU A 96 -9.69 -6.53 -17.30
N VAL A 97 -8.72 -5.80 -17.83
CA VAL A 97 -8.82 -4.35 -18.00
C VAL A 97 -9.83 -3.95 -19.07
N PHE A 98 -9.90 -4.69 -20.17
CA PHE A 98 -10.87 -4.39 -21.22
C PHE A 98 -12.30 -4.46 -20.67
N PHE A 99 -12.60 -5.38 -19.75
CA PHE A 99 -13.89 -5.46 -19.06
C PHE A 99 -14.15 -4.26 -18.12
N PHE A 100 -13.10 -3.72 -17.47
CA PHE A 100 -13.27 -2.60 -16.54
C PHE A 100 -13.31 -1.22 -17.20
N LYS A 101 -12.85 -1.09 -18.46
CA LYS A 101 -12.80 0.21 -19.15
C LYS A 101 -14.20 0.83 -19.32
N GLU A 102 -15.20 0.03 -19.66
CA GLU A 102 -16.55 0.52 -19.91
C GLU A 102 -17.25 0.92 -18.60
N THR A 103 -17.13 0.10 -17.55
CA THR A 103 -17.77 0.33 -16.25
C THR A 103 -17.20 1.53 -15.48
N PHE A 104 -15.89 1.79 -15.60
CA PHE A 104 -15.25 2.94 -14.94
C PHE A 104 -15.61 4.28 -15.58
N SER A 105 -15.81 4.31 -16.90
CA SER A 105 -16.13 5.55 -17.60
C SER A 105 -17.47 6.12 -17.15
N TYR A 106 -18.52 5.29 -17.08
CA TYR A 106 -19.87 5.75 -16.72
C TYR A 106 -19.99 6.20 -15.26
N SER A 107 -19.38 5.47 -14.32
CA SER A 107 -19.47 5.78 -12.89
C SER A 107 -18.70 7.04 -12.48
N PHE A 108 -17.55 7.30 -13.10
CA PHE A 108 -16.71 8.45 -12.73
C PHE A 108 -17.28 9.79 -13.23
N PHE A 109 -17.95 9.81 -14.39
CA PHE A 109 -18.59 11.02 -14.90
C PHE A 109 -19.77 11.48 -14.03
N TRP A 110 -20.54 10.53 -13.48
CA TRP A 110 -21.64 10.84 -12.55
C TRP A 110 -21.15 11.43 -11.22
N ASN A 111 -20.09 10.87 -10.63
CA ASN A 111 -19.57 11.38 -9.36
C ASN A 111 -18.84 12.73 -9.49
N LYS A 112 -18.31 13.07 -10.66
CA LYS A 112 -17.57 14.32 -10.86
C LYS A 112 -18.49 15.54 -10.85
N SER A 113 -19.71 15.44 -11.38
CA SER A 113 -20.67 16.55 -11.34
C SER A 113 -21.09 16.88 -9.91
N GLU A 114 -21.33 15.87 -9.08
CA GLU A 114 -21.73 16.09 -7.68
C GLU A 114 -20.57 16.56 -6.79
N MET A 115 -19.34 16.09 -7.05
CA MET A 115 -18.15 16.52 -6.30
C MET A 115 -17.70 17.95 -6.63
N MET A 116 -18.01 18.46 -7.83
CA MET A 116 -17.60 19.81 -8.23
C MET A 116 -18.34 20.90 -7.45
N ASP A 117 -19.55 20.61 -6.97
CA ASP A 117 -20.38 21.55 -6.19
C ASP A 117 -19.95 21.65 -4.71
N LEU A 118 -19.15 20.69 -4.22
CA LEU A 118 -18.57 20.67 -2.86
C LEU A 118 -17.22 21.43 -2.76
N LEU A 119 -16.77 22.05 -3.86
CA LEU A 119 -15.43 22.63 -4.02
C LEU A 119 -15.22 24.03 -3.45
N ASN A 120 -16.09 24.49 -2.56
CA ASN A 120 -15.78 25.73 -1.84
C ASN A 120 -14.62 25.50 -0.86
N GLN A 121 -13.57 26.27 -1.13
CA GLN A 121 -12.23 26.20 -0.57
C GLN A 121 -12.26 26.41 0.95
N ASN A 122 -12.12 25.32 1.70
CA ASN A 122 -11.60 25.24 3.09
C ASN A 122 -11.66 23.80 3.67
N ASN A 123 -12.18 22.82 2.91
CA ASN A 123 -12.35 21.43 3.37
C ASN A 123 -11.04 20.66 3.67
N GLN A 124 -9.87 21.13 3.23
CA GLN A 124 -8.60 20.41 3.47
C GLN A 124 -8.16 20.43 4.94
N MET A 125 -8.22 21.61 5.60
CA MET A 125 -7.94 21.72 7.04
C MET A 125 -9.03 21.04 7.86
N ILE A 126 -10.29 21.17 7.42
CA ILE A 126 -11.46 20.59 8.09
C ILE A 126 -11.42 19.05 8.06
N SER A 127 -10.95 18.43 6.97
CA SER A 127 -10.93 16.96 6.86
C SER A 127 -9.94 16.31 7.82
N MET A 128 -8.78 16.94 8.06
CA MET A 128 -7.78 16.43 9.01
C MET A 128 -8.16 16.76 10.45
N SER A 129 -8.68 17.96 10.72
CA SER A 129 -9.11 18.36 12.06
C SER A 129 -10.36 17.62 12.52
N LYS A 130 -11.11 16.99 11.61
CA LYS A 130 -12.34 16.23 11.93
C LYS A 130 -12.13 15.13 12.96
N PHE A 131 -10.97 14.48 12.94
CA PHE A 131 -10.64 13.42 13.90
C PHE A 131 -10.36 13.96 15.30
N PHE A 132 -9.98 15.24 15.41
CA PHE A 132 -9.79 15.93 16.69
C PHE A 132 -11.09 16.53 17.25
N ASN A 133 -12.20 16.39 16.53
CA ASN A 133 -13.51 16.87 16.96
C ASN A 133 -14.46 15.70 17.26
N GLU A 134 -15.44 15.93 18.13
CA GLU A 134 -16.53 14.99 18.34
C GLU A 134 -17.35 14.78 17.05
N PRO A 135 -17.83 13.56 16.72
CA PRO A 135 -17.77 12.31 17.49
C PRO A 135 -16.51 11.44 17.24
N PHE A 136 -15.62 11.88 16.34
CA PHE A 136 -14.48 11.06 15.88
C PHE A 136 -13.32 11.02 16.89
N MET A 137 -13.34 11.91 17.89
CA MET A 137 -12.35 11.91 18.98
C MET A 137 -12.26 10.57 19.71
N MET A 138 -13.38 9.87 19.91
CA MET A 138 -13.35 8.54 20.52
C MET A 138 -12.53 7.53 19.70
N ILE A 139 -12.60 7.60 18.37
CA ILE A 139 -11.80 6.74 17.49
C ILE A 139 -10.31 7.08 17.64
N MET A 140 -9.96 8.38 17.74
CA MET A 140 -8.56 8.78 17.97
C MET A 140 -8.01 8.27 19.30
N ILE A 141 -8.79 8.35 20.38
CA ILE A 141 -8.39 7.82 21.69
C ILE A 141 -8.16 6.31 21.62
N MET A 142 -9.05 5.57 20.96
CA MET A 142 -8.89 4.12 20.77
C MET A 142 -7.62 3.75 20.01
N MET A 143 -7.27 4.50 18.95
CA MET A 143 -6.05 4.26 18.18
C MET A 143 -4.78 4.53 19.00
N MET A 144 -4.76 5.55 19.85
CA MET A 144 -3.64 5.82 20.75
C MET A 144 -3.42 4.69 21.76
N ILE A 145 -4.51 4.20 22.37
CA ILE A 145 -4.44 3.06 23.31
C ILE A 145 -3.96 1.80 22.58
N TYR A 146 -4.44 1.54 21.37
CA TYR A 146 -4.00 0.41 20.55
C TYR A 146 -2.48 0.43 20.29
N LEU A 147 -1.94 1.57 19.85
CA LEU A 147 -0.49 1.72 19.60
C LEU A 147 0.35 1.60 20.88
N LEU A 148 -0.18 2.03 22.03
CA LEU A 148 0.50 1.86 23.32
C LEU A 148 0.55 0.39 23.75
N ILE A 149 -0.56 -0.34 23.60
CA ILE A 149 -0.62 -1.77 23.90
C ILE A 149 0.32 -2.56 22.98
N THR A 150 0.37 -2.23 21.68
CA THR A 150 1.25 -2.93 20.74
C THR A 150 2.72 -2.71 21.08
N LEU A 151 3.13 -1.51 21.50
CA LEU A 151 4.49 -1.24 21.97
C LEU A 151 4.85 -2.11 23.20
N ILE A 152 3.98 -2.15 24.21
CA ILE A 152 4.19 -2.97 25.41
C ILE A 152 4.28 -4.46 25.05
N ALA A 153 3.42 -4.93 24.15
CA ALA A 153 3.44 -6.31 23.67
C ALA A 153 4.74 -6.63 22.93
N VAL A 154 5.20 -5.76 22.02
CA VAL A 154 6.46 -5.95 21.29
C VAL A 154 7.64 -6.03 22.25
N VAL A 155 7.75 -5.13 23.24
CA VAL A 155 8.83 -5.19 24.25
C VAL A 155 8.82 -6.50 25.03
N LYS A 156 7.64 -7.00 25.41
CA LYS A 156 7.51 -8.30 26.09
C LYS A 156 7.91 -9.47 25.20
N ILE A 157 7.58 -9.44 23.91
CA ILE A 157 7.94 -10.49 22.94
C ILE A 157 9.45 -10.46 22.64
N THR A 158 10.08 -9.28 22.59
CA THR A 158 11.52 -9.18 22.30
C THR A 158 12.42 -9.46 23.51
N ASN A 159 11.90 -9.37 24.74
CA ASN A 159 12.66 -9.64 25.98
C ASN A 159 12.89 -11.13 26.25
N ILE A 160 13.06 -11.93 25.20
CA ILE A 160 13.41 -13.34 25.32
C ILE A 160 14.94 -13.44 25.36
N ASN A 161 15.48 -13.80 26.52
CA ASN A 161 16.91 -14.05 26.74
C ASN A 161 17.34 -15.39 26.12
N TYR A 162 17.24 -15.57 24.80
CA TYR A 162 17.96 -16.64 24.12
C TYR A 162 19.26 -16.09 23.53
N GLY A 163 20.34 -16.87 23.71
CA GLY A 163 21.67 -16.55 23.20
C GLY A 163 21.67 -16.33 21.68
N ALA A 164 22.80 -15.84 21.15
CA ALA A 164 22.93 -15.39 19.78
C ALA A 164 22.28 -16.34 18.75
N LEU A 165 21.37 -15.82 17.92
CA LEU A 165 20.68 -16.52 16.80
C LEU A 165 21.65 -17.18 15.80
N ARG A 166 22.93 -16.78 15.82
CA ARG A 166 23.99 -17.35 15.01
C ARG A 166 25.00 -18.03 15.92
N GLN A 167 25.03 -19.37 15.88
CA GLN A 167 26.16 -20.14 16.42
C GLN A 167 27.44 -19.66 15.72
N LYS A 168 28.39 -19.15 16.52
CA LYS A 168 29.76 -18.95 16.07
C LYS A 168 30.49 -20.29 16.27
N PHE A 169 30.50 -21.06 15.18
CA PHE A 169 31.27 -22.30 14.99
C PHE A 169 30.86 -23.49 15.86
#